data_AF-A0A370KLR4-F1
#
_entry.id   AF-A0A370KLR4-F1
#
_cell.length_a   1.000
_cell.length_b   1.000
_cell.length_c   1.000
_cell.angle_alpha   90.00
_cell.angle_beta   90.00
_cell.angle_gamma   90.00
#
_symmetry.space_group_name_H-M   'P 1'
#
loop_
_entity.id
_entity.type
_entity.pdbx_description
1 polymer ?
#
loop_
_entity_poly.entity_id
_entity_poly.type
_entity_poly.pdbx_seq_one_letter_code
_entity_poly.pdbx_strand_id
1 'polypeptide(L)' 'MNRAYSFEFEDDLLKTVQSAIGSNGVLNISAVAEEIRKRNEAENIALEDVEHMVLEVATNLRATVEFNGVRIDTDALLA' A
#
# COMPACT_ATOMS: atom_id res chain seq x y z
N MET A 1 -9.96 -13.17 -4.72
CA MET A 1 -11.13 -12.36 -5.15
C MET A 1 -10.99 -12.16 -6.65
N ASN A 2 -11.95 -12.54 -7.51
CA ASN A 2 -11.80 -12.43 -8.97
C ASN A 2 -12.71 -11.32 -9.50
N ARG A 3 -12.30 -10.07 -9.29
CA ARG A 3 -12.84 -8.88 -9.97
C ARG A 3 -11.84 -8.53 -11.06
N ALA A 4 -12.29 -8.37 -12.30
CA ALA A 4 -11.44 -7.89 -13.38
C ALA A 4 -11.32 -6.36 -13.25
N TYR A 5 -10.16 -5.88 -12.81
CA TYR A 5 -9.81 -4.47 -12.82
C TYR A 5 -9.25 -4.09 -14.19
N SER A 6 -9.15 -2.79 -14.47
CA SER A 6 -8.44 -2.35 -15.68
C SER A 6 -6.97 -2.75 -15.63
N PHE A 7 -6.37 -2.97 -16.80
CA PHE A 7 -4.95 -3.23 -16.90
C PHE A 7 -4.13 -2.05 -16.36
N GLU A 8 -4.63 -0.83 -16.57
CA GLU A 8 -4.06 0.41 -16.07
C GLU A 8 -3.98 0.43 -14.54
N PHE A 9 -5.06 0.01 -13.85
CA PHE A 9 -5.07 -0.10 -12.39
C PHE A 9 -4.07 -1.15 -11.90
N GLU A 10 -4.04 -2.34 -12.52
CA GLU A 10 -3.13 -3.42 -12.13
C GLU A 10 -1.65 -3.01 -12.30
N ASP A 11 -1.32 -2.34 -13.41
CA ASP A 11 0.02 -1.82 -13.67
C ASP A 11 0.41 -0.72 -12.68
N ASP A 12 -0.50 0.21 -12.36
CA ASP A 12 -0.27 1.29 -11.39
C ASP A 12 -0.05 0.75 -9.97
N LEU A 13 -0.88 -0.21 -9.55
CA LEU A 13 -0.77 -0.95 -8.29
C LEU A 13 0.62 -1.60 -8.19
N LEU A 14 1.00 -2.38 -9.20
CA LEU A 14 2.25 -3.13 -9.19
C LEU A 14 3.49 -2.22 -9.18
N LYS A 15 3.49 -1.15 -9.98
CA LYS A 15 4.60 -0.19 -10.05
C LYS A 15 4.75 0.61 -8.76
N THR A 16 3.65 1.08 -8.19
CA THR A 16 3.67 1.89 -6.97
C THR A 16 4.21 1.07 -5.80
N VAL A 17 3.74 -0.17 -5.63
CA VAL A 17 4.22 -1.04 -4.55
C VAL A 17 5.71 -1.34 -4.70
N GLN A 18 6.19 -1.66 -5.91
CA GLN A 18 7.62 -1.87 -6.15
C GLN A 18 8.46 -0.62 -5.85
N SER A 19 8.00 0.56 -6.28
CA SER A 19 8.70 1.82 -6.04
C SER A 19 8.80 2.15 -4.54
N ALA A 20 7.72 1.93 -3.79
CA ALA A 20 7.69 2.17 -2.35
C ALA A 20 8.63 1.22 -1.59
N ILE A 21 8.65 -0.07 -1.96
CA ILE A 21 9.59 -1.05 -1.39
C ILE A 21 11.04 -0.63 -1.67
N GLY A 22 11.35 -0.25 -2.91
CA GLY A 22 12.70 0.13 -3.32
C GLY A 22 13.24 1.40 -2.66
N SER A 23 12.36 2.30 -2.21
CA SER A 23 12.76 3.60 -1.66
C SER A 23 13.04 3.56 -0.15
N ASN A 24 12.20 2.86 0.63
CA ASN A 24 12.27 2.87 2.09
C ASN A 24 12.57 1.51 2.73
N GLY A 25 12.55 0.41 1.97
CA GLY A 25 12.67 -0.97 2.49
C GLY A 25 11.47 -1.44 3.33
N VAL A 26 10.58 -0.52 3.70
CA VAL A 26 9.38 -0.75 4.50
C VAL A 26 8.19 -0.09 3.81
N LEU A 27 7.13 -0.88 3.60
CA LEU A 27 5.91 -0.44 2.92
C LEU A 27 4.84 0.02 3.92
N ASN A 28 4.41 1.28 3.83
CA ASN A 28 3.21 1.77 4.51
C ASN A 28 1.98 1.50 3.64
N ILE A 29 1.21 0.46 3.99
CA ILE A 29 0.08 -0.01 3.19
C ILE A 29 -0.96 1.09 2.97
N SER A 30 -1.40 1.76 4.04
CA SER A 30 -2.48 2.75 3.96
C SER A 30 -2.10 3.96 3.12
N ALA A 31 -0.86 4.44 3.25
CA ALA A 31 -0.39 5.57 2.46
C ALA A 31 -0.33 5.22 0.97
N VAL A 32 0.22 4.04 0.64
CA VAL A 32 0.35 3.56 -0.74
C VAL A 32 -1.01 3.27 -1.36
N ALA A 33 -1.92 2.65 -0.61
CA ALA A 33 -3.27 2.35 -1.07
C ALA A 33 -4.06 3.62 -1.37
N GLU A 34 -3.97 4.64 -0.51
CA GLU A 34 -4.65 5.92 -0.74
C GLU A 34 -4.09 6.67 -1.96
N GLU A 35 -2.78 6.58 -2.21
CA GLU A 35 -2.16 7.15 -3.40
C GLU A 35 -2.65 6.49 -4.70
N ILE A 36 -2.71 5.15 -4.73
CA ILE A 36 -3.22 4.38 -5.87
C ILE A 36 -4.70 4.69 -6.09
N ARG A 37 -5.51 4.69 -5.02
CA ARG A 37 -6.95 4.95 -5.11
C ARG A 37 -7.25 6.33 -5.69
N LYS A 38 -6.50 7.37 -5.30
CA LYS A 38 -6.64 8.73 -5.85
C LYS A 38 -6.27 8.83 -7.33
N ARG A 39 -5.28 8.05 -7.78
CA ARG A 39 -4.90 8.01 -9.20
C ARG A 39 -5.90 7.24 -10.06
N ASN A 40 -6.65 6.31 -9.44
CA ASN A 40 -7.58 5.42 -10.11
C ASN A 40 -9.03 5.60 -9.62
N GLU A 41 -9.48 6.84 -9.38
CA GLU A 41 -10.83 7.12 -8.85
C GLU A 41 -11.96 6.52 -9.72
N ALA A 42 -11.72 6.36 -11.03
CA ALA A 42 -12.67 5.76 -11.96
C ALA A 42 -13.02 4.30 -11.63
N GLU A 43 -12.12 3.57 -10.95
CA GLU A 43 -12.37 2.19 -10.52
C GLU A 43 -13.38 2.11 -9.36
N ASN A 44 -13.58 3.22 -8.63
CA ASN A 44 -14.53 3.32 -7.51
C ASN A 44 -14.37 2.17 -6.48
N ILE A 45 -13.12 1.84 -6.16
CA ILE A 45 -12.75 0.79 -5.21
C ILE A 45 -12.64 1.41 -3.81
N ALA A 46 -13.12 0.69 -2.80
CA ALA A 46 -12.95 1.10 -1.40
C ALA A 46 -11.47 1.11 -1.02
N LEU A 47 -11.05 2.02 -0.13
CA LEU A 47 -9.66 2.08 0.32
C LEU A 47 -9.19 0.76 0.92
N GLU A 48 -10.03 0.12 1.74
CA GLU A 48 -9.74 -1.18 2.37
C GLU A 48 -9.44 -2.28 1.34
N ASP A 49 -10.19 -2.32 0.23
CA ASP A 49 -9.92 -3.28 -0.85
C ASP A 49 -8.56 -3.01 -1.50
N VAL A 50 -8.17 -1.75 -1.70
CA VAL A 50 -6.85 -1.38 -2.23
C VAL A 50 -5.75 -1.70 -1.23
N GLU A 51 -5.96 -1.49 0.08
CA GLU A 51 -5.03 -1.90 1.13
C GLU A 51 -4.79 -3.42 1.12
N HIS A 52 -5.85 -4.21 0.96
CA HIS A 52 -5.74 -5.66 0.81
C HIS A 52 -4.94 -6.07 -0.44
N MET A 53 -5.17 -5.41 -1.57
CA MET A 53 -4.43 -5.67 -2.81
C MET A 53 -2.95 -5.28 -2.70
N VAL A 54 -2.65 -4.14 -2.08
CA VAL A 54 -1.28 -3.70 -1.78
C VAL A 54 -0.57 -4.72 -0.90
N LEU A 55 -1.23 -5.24 0.14
CA LEU A 55 -0.68 -6.29 1.00
C LEU A 55 -0.41 -7.58 0.22
N GLU A 56 -1.33 -8.00 -0.65
CA GLU A 56 -1.17 -9.20 -1.47
C GLU A 56 0.03 -9.08 -2.42
N VAL A 57 0.15 -7.95 -3.13
CA VAL A 57 1.29 -7.67 -4.01
C VAL A 57 2.60 -7.62 -3.22
N ALA A 58 2.63 -6.94 -2.08
CA ALA A 58 3.83 -6.84 -1.25
C ALA A 58 4.28 -8.22 -0.73
N THR A 59 3.33 -9.07 -0.34
CA THR A 59 3.60 -10.45 0.10
C THR A 59 4.16 -11.30 -1.05
N ASN A 60 3.58 -11.17 -2.25
CA ASN A 60 4.07 -11.86 -3.46
C ASN A 60 5.49 -11.43 -3.85
N LEU A 61 5.82 -10.15 -3.66
CA LEU A 61 7.15 -9.60 -3.86
C LEU A 61 8.14 -9.92 -2.72
N ARG A 62 7.69 -10.67 -1.68
CA ARG A 62 8.47 -10.98 -0.47
C ARG A 62 9.03 -9.74 0.24
N ALA A 63 8.29 -8.63 0.19
CA ALA A 63 8.68 -7.39 0.83
C ALA A 63 8.52 -7.47 2.36
N THR A 64 9.34 -6.71 3.09
CA THR A 64 9.09 -6.44 4.51
C THR A 64 7.97 -5.41 4.61
N VAL A 65 6.86 -5.81 5.22
CA VAL A 65 5.65 -4.98 5.37
C VAL A 65 5.55 -4.50 6.81
N GLU A 66 5.36 -3.18 7.00
CA GLU A 66 5.03 -2.62 8.31
C GLU A 66 3.51 -2.46 8.41
N PHE A 67 2.91 -3.27 9.28
CA PHE A 67 1.57 -3.00 9.78
C PHE A 67 1.74 -1.98 10.89
N ASN A 68 1.15 -0.78 10.74
CA ASN A 68 1.21 0.34 11.71
C ASN A 68 1.47 -0.14 13.14
N GLY A 69 2.75 -0.23 13.51
CA GLY A 69 3.15 -0.17 14.89
C GLY A 69 3.05 1.29 15.21
N VAL A 70 2.12 1.67 16.09
CA VAL A 70 2.16 3.01 16.69
C VAL A 70 3.60 3.26 17.08
N ARG A 71 4.29 4.15 16.37
CA ARG A 71 5.61 4.61 16.79
C ARG A 71 5.33 5.52 17.97
N ILE A 72 5.26 4.93 19.16
CA ILE A 72 5.38 5.70 20.38
C ILE A 72 6.82 6.18 20.36
N ASP A 73 7.01 7.42 19.92
CA ASP A 73 8.25 8.13 20.21
C ASP A 73 8.33 8.25 21.72
N THR A 74 9.05 7.33 22.36
CA THR A 74 9.35 7.35 23.80
C THR A 74 10.11 8.62 24.21
N ASP A 75 10.62 9.39 23.24
CA ASP A 75 11.20 10.72 23.47
C ASP A 75 10.14 11.77 23.84
N ALA A 76 8.85 11.54 23.56
CA ALA A 76 7.75 12.42 23.94
C ALA A 76 7.14 12.07 25.32
N LEU A 77 7.57 10.98 25.97
CA LEU A 77 7.02 10.53 27.27
C LEU A 77 7.92 10.85 28.47
N LEU A 78 9.04 11.56 28.27
CA LEU A 78 10.00 11.94 29.31
C LEU A 78 10.26 13.46 29.39
N ALA A 79 9.34 14.30 28.90
CA ALA A 79 9.37 15.75 29.11
C ALA A 79 8.44 16.17 30.26
#